data_AF-A0A496XRT5-F1
#
_entry.id   AF-A0A496XRT5-F1
#
_cell.length_a   1.000
_cell.length_b   1.000
_cell.length_c   1.000
_cell.angle_alpha   90.00
_cell.angle_beta   90.00
_cell.angle_gamma   90.00
#
_symmetry.space_group_name_H-M   'P 1'
#
loop_
_entity.id
_entity.type
_entity.pdbx_description
1 polymer ?
#
loop_
_entity_poly.entity_id
_entity_poly.type
_entity_poly.pdbx_seq_one_letter_code
_entity_poly.pdbx_strand_id
1 'polypeptide(L)'
;MKDFKLAPSEKFFYPLILLVIFFGMTISESYPQIFKNYYLLILPWPTFLALFLCGLLFVYRAFILRPFRFDGFFYSLIFQGVIFFIFSMLNVFWGIDELRNVYQGNFRGDLVLVMAVYYLGTRLSYKFSPKVKCLLDKFGFPVPKTFQIILFGISALLPLWGNGWEMFKFSASWFLFLMTWNPLNRKLFSRASLER
;
A
#
# COMPACT_ATOMS: atom_id res chain seq x y z
N MET A 1 -1.89 -4.66 -24.54
CA MET A 1 -1.48 -4.77 -23.12
C MET A 1 -1.13 -3.40 -22.50
N LYS A 2 -2.11 -2.51 -22.25
CA LYS A 2 -1.82 -1.19 -21.62
C LYS A 2 -1.54 -1.28 -20.11
N ASP A 3 -2.00 -2.35 -19.45
CA ASP A 3 -1.90 -2.53 -18.00
C ASP A 3 -0.47 -2.82 -17.49
N PHE A 4 0.45 -3.21 -18.37
CA PHE A 4 1.85 -3.52 -18.02
C PHE A 4 2.83 -2.35 -18.22
N LYS A 5 2.36 -1.20 -18.72
CA LYS A 5 3.23 -0.03 -18.90
C LYS A 5 3.51 0.61 -17.54
N LEU A 6 4.73 0.41 -17.03
CA LEU A 6 5.21 0.99 -15.78
C LEU A 6 5.51 2.49 -15.96
N ALA A 7 5.08 3.30 -15.00
CA ALA A 7 5.53 4.69 -14.90
C ALA A 7 7.01 4.75 -14.48
N PRO A 8 7.70 5.88 -14.74
CA PRO A 8 9.08 6.07 -14.30
C PRO A 8 9.29 5.82 -12.81
N SER A 9 8.38 6.29 -11.94
CA SER A 9 8.44 6.04 -10.50
C SER A 9 8.35 4.54 -10.16
N GLU A 10 7.41 3.83 -10.79
CA GLU A 10 7.26 2.38 -10.62
C GLU A 10 8.52 1.61 -11.03
N LYS A 11 9.17 2.00 -12.14
CA LYS A 11 10.43 1.39 -12.58
C LYS A 11 11.57 1.55 -11.59
N PHE A 12 11.54 2.61 -10.78
CA PHE A 12 12.53 2.86 -9.74
C PHE A 12 12.18 2.13 -8.43
N PHE A 13 10.93 2.28 -7.97
CA PHE A 13 10.53 1.75 -6.67
C PHE A 13 10.38 0.22 -6.66
N TYR A 14 9.91 -0.43 -7.74
CA TYR A 14 9.76 -1.89 -7.71
C TYR A 14 11.09 -2.62 -7.49
N PRO A 15 12.17 -2.34 -8.25
CA PRO A 15 13.47 -2.93 -7.97
C PRO A 15 13.98 -2.61 -6.56
N LEU A 16 13.77 -1.39 -6.07
CA LEU A 16 14.17 -1.01 -4.72
C LEU A 16 13.45 -1.83 -3.64
N ILE A 17 12.13 -1.99 -3.76
CA ILE A 17 11.33 -2.81 -2.84
C ILE A 17 11.81 -4.26 -2.88
N LEU A 18 12.02 -4.82 -4.07
CA LEU A 18 12.52 -6.20 -4.24
C LEU A 18 13.92 -6.37 -3.65
N LEU A 19 14.79 -5.39 -3.78
CA LEU A 19 16.13 -5.38 -3.20
C LEU A 19 16.07 -5.38 -1.67
N VAL A 20 15.21 -4.57 -1.06
CA VAL A 20 15.02 -4.54 0.39
C VAL A 20 14.44 -5.87 0.90
N ILE A 21 13.48 -6.46 0.19
CA ILE A 21 12.95 -7.79 0.52
C ILE A 21 14.06 -8.83 0.43
N PHE A 22 14.84 -8.83 -0.64
CA PHE A 22 15.93 -9.79 -0.84
C PHE A 22 16.97 -9.71 0.28
N PHE A 23 17.53 -8.52 0.55
CA PHE A 23 18.49 -8.34 1.64
C PHE A 23 17.87 -8.67 3.00
N GLY A 24 16.63 -8.25 3.23
CA GLY A 24 15.90 -8.54 4.45
C GLY A 24 15.74 -10.04 4.71
N MET A 25 15.40 -10.81 3.68
CA MET A 25 15.27 -12.27 3.75
C MET A 25 16.64 -12.93 3.94
N THR A 26 17.67 -12.53 3.19
CA THR A 26 19.03 -13.07 3.32
C THR A 26 19.62 -12.82 4.72
N ILE A 27 19.44 -11.61 5.27
CA ILE A 27 19.89 -11.27 6.63
C ILE A 27 19.09 -12.06 7.67
N SER A 28 17.78 -12.21 7.48
CA SER A 28 16.91 -13.01 8.35
C SER A 28 17.40 -14.46 8.46
N GLU A 29 17.78 -15.07 7.35
CA GLU A 29 18.24 -16.46 7.31
C GLU A 29 19.68 -16.62 7.79
N SER A 30 20.59 -15.74 7.36
CA SER A 30 22.02 -15.86 7.65
C SER A 30 22.37 -15.38 9.07
N TYR A 31 21.66 -14.36 9.56
CA TYR A 31 21.96 -13.66 10.81
C TYR A 31 20.69 -13.34 11.62
N PRO A 32 19.98 -14.36 12.13
CA PRO A 32 18.68 -14.16 12.79
C PRO A 32 18.74 -13.23 14.00
N GLN A 33 19.87 -13.14 14.71
CA GLN A 33 20.02 -12.21 15.82
C GLN A 33 20.21 -10.75 15.38
N ILE A 34 20.96 -10.51 14.30
CA ILE A 34 21.09 -9.16 13.72
C ILE A 34 19.73 -8.70 13.20
N PHE A 35 19.01 -9.62 12.55
CA PHE A 35 17.67 -9.36 12.06
C PHE A 35 16.72 -8.92 13.18
N LYS A 36 16.65 -9.70 14.27
CA LYS A 36 15.77 -9.39 15.40
C LYS A 36 16.14 -8.11 16.13
N ASN A 37 17.44 -7.89 16.39
CA ASN A 37 17.88 -6.81 17.25
C ASN A 37 17.99 -5.45 16.54
N TYR A 38 18.16 -5.44 15.22
CA TYR A 38 18.39 -4.21 14.46
C TYR A 38 17.40 -4.04 13.32
N TYR A 39 17.25 -5.07 12.48
CA TYR A 39 16.44 -4.95 11.27
C TYR A 39 14.96 -4.70 11.59
N LEU A 40 14.43 -5.39 12.61
CA LEU A 40 13.05 -5.19 13.08
C LEU A 40 12.80 -3.83 13.73
N LEU A 41 13.82 -3.13 14.22
CA LEU A 41 13.69 -1.76 14.72
C LEU A 41 13.61 -0.75 13.57
N ILE A 42 14.25 -1.06 12.44
CA ILE A 42 14.37 -0.16 11.30
C ILE A 42 13.19 -0.32 10.33
N LEU A 43 12.75 -1.55 10.07
CA LEU A 43 11.74 -1.87 9.05
C LEU A 43 10.34 -1.23 9.25
N PRO A 44 9.86 -0.98 10.48
CA PRO A 44 8.61 -0.26 10.69
C PRO A 44 8.64 1.17 10.13
N TRP A 45 9.79 1.85 10.11
CA TRP A 45 9.88 3.24 9.66
C TRP A 45 9.60 3.42 8.15
N PRO A 46 10.19 2.62 7.23
CA PRO A 46 9.77 2.62 5.84
C PRO A 46 8.30 2.24 5.63
N THR A 47 7.74 1.38 6.49
CA THR A 47 6.33 0.97 6.41
C THR A 47 5.41 2.12 6.81
N PHE A 48 5.71 2.79 7.93
CA PHE A 48 5.12 4.05 8.35
C PHE A 48 5.18 5.09 7.22
N LEU A 49 6.36 5.28 6.63
CA LEU A 49 6.57 6.27 5.58
C LEU A 49 5.66 6.00 4.37
N ALA A 50 5.55 4.75 3.91
CA ALA A 50 4.69 4.39 2.80
C ALA A 50 3.21 4.73 3.08
N LEU A 51 2.70 4.36 4.26
CA LEU A 51 1.32 4.64 4.68
C LEU A 51 1.07 6.14 4.87
N PHE A 52 2.02 6.84 5.48
CA PHE A 52 1.96 8.29 5.66
C PHE A 52 1.91 9.02 4.30
N LEU A 53 2.74 8.59 3.35
CA LEU A 53 2.73 9.11 1.98
C LEU A 53 1.41 8.80 1.25
N CYS A 54 0.77 7.66 1.49
CA CYS A 54 -0.60 7.41 1.01
C CYS A 54 -1.56 8.48 1.53
N GLY A 55 -1.54 8.73 2.85
CA GLY A 55 -2.37 9.75 3.50
C GLY A 55 -2.17 11.13 2.87
N LEU A 56 -0.92 11.56 2.72
CA LEU A 56 -0.57 12.83 2.08
C LEU A 56 -1.06 12.91 0.63
N LEU A 57 -0.91 11.84 -0.15
CA LEU A 57 -1.36 11.82 -1.55
C LEU A 57 -2.89 11.98 -1.67
N PHE A 58 -3.65 11.34 -0.80
CA PHE A 58 -5.10 11.46 -0.78
C PHE A 58 -5.54 12.90 -0.46
N VAL A 59 -4.96 13.48 0.59
CA VAL A 59 -5.24 14.86 0.99
C VAL A 59 -4.83 15.85 -0.10
N TYR A 60 -3.63 15.69 -0.66
CA TYR A 60 -3.13 16.50 -1.77
C TYR A 60 -4.07 16.46 -2.98
N ARG A 61 -4.52 15.27 -3.37
CA ARG A 61 -5.49 15.10 -4.48
C ARG A 61 -6.83 15.73 -4.18
N ALA A 62 -7.31 15.63 -2.94
CA ALA A 62 -8.56 16.24 -2.53
C ALA A 62 -8.51 17.76 -2.77
N PHE A 63 -7.44 18.44 -2.32
CA PHE A 63 -7.28 19.88 -2.52
C PHE A 63 -7.15 20.28 -4.00
N ILE A 64 -6.39 19.52 -4.78
CA ILE A 64 -6.15 19.84 -6.20
C ILE A 64 -7.36 19.63 -7.08
N LEU A 65 -8.19 18.63 -6.77
CA LEU A 65 -9.34 18.20 -7.58
C LEU A 65 -10.67 18.77 -7.08
N ARG A 66 -10.70 19.42 -5.91
CA ARG A 66 -11.89 20.05 -5.33
C ARG A 66 -12.70 20.89 -6.34
N PRO A 67 -12.12 21.79 -7.15
CA PRO A 67 -12.93 22.61 -8.07
C PRO A 67 -13.49 21.84 -9.27
N PHE A 68 -13.06 20.59 -9.51
CA PHE A 68 -13.40 19.83 -10.72
C PHE A 68 -14.24 18.58 -10.46
N ARG A 69 -14.47 18.21 -9.21
CA ARG A 69 -15.12 16.94 -8.81
C ARG A 69 -16.22 17.21 -7.79
N PHE A 70 -17.19 16.30 -7.71
CA PHE A 70 -18.27 16.37 -6.73
C PHE A 70 -17.75 16.33 -5.29
N ASP A 71 -18.48 16.98 -4.37
CA ASP A 71 -18.10 17.06 -2.96
C ASP A 71 -17.91 15.67 -2.31
N GLY A 72 -18.73 14.68 -2.70
CA GLY A 72 -18.59 13.30 -2.20
C GLY A 72 -17.24 12.66 -2.54
N PHE A 73 -16.66 13.00 -3.69
CA PHE A 73 -15.30 12.56 -4.06
C PHE A 73 -14.27 13.20 -3.15
N PHE A 74 -14.39 14.51 -2.91
CA PHE A 74 -13.50 15.26 -2.02
C PHE A 74 -13.53 14.70 -0.59
N TYR A 75 -14.72 14.55 0.02
CA TYR A 75 -14.85 14.02 1.38
C TYR A 75 -14.30 12.60 1.50
N SER A 76 -14.53 11.76 0.49
CA SER A 76 -13.98 10.40 0.46
C SER A 76 -12.46 10.38 0.44
N LEU A 77 -11.81 11.26 -0.33
CA LEU A 77 -10.35 11.35 -0.35
C LEU A 77 -9.79 11.83 0.99
N ILE A 78 -10.40 12.85 1.61
CA ILE A 78 -9.99 13.30 2.95
C ILE A 78 -10.14 12.18 3.97
N PHE A 79 -11.28 11.48 3.97
CA PHE A 79 -11.54 10.36 4.87
C PHE A 79 -10.51 9.22 4.70
N GLN A 80 -10.24 8.81 3.46
CA GLN A 80 -9.19 7.82 3.17
C GLN A 80 -7.82 8.30 3.65
N GLY A 81 -7.49 9.59 3.44
CA GLY A 81 -6.25 10.18 3.92
C GLY A 81 -6.08 10.09 5.43
N VAL A 82 -7.13 10.44 6.19
CA VAL A 82 -7.15 10.33 7.66
C VAL A 82 -6.98 8.89 8.12
N ILE A 83 -7.68 7.93 7.49
CA ILE A 83 -7.52 6.50 7.78
C ILE A 83 -6.06 6.07 7.60
N PHE A 84 -5.40 6.49 6.53
CA PHE A 84 -4.00 6.15 6.28
C PHE A 84 -3.03 6.76 7.30
N PHE A 85 -3.29 7.97 7.78
CA PHE A 85 -2.50 8.55 8.87
C PHE A 85 -2.70 7.82 10.20
N ILE A 86 -3.94 7.38 10.49
CA ILE A 86 -4.20 6.56 11.67
C ILE A 86 -3.42 5.24 11.55
N PHE A 87 -3.52 4.55 10.41
CA PHE A 87 -2.79 3.30 10.20
C PHE A 87 -1.27 3.47 10.21
N SER A 88 -0.73 4.58 9.69
CA SER A 88 0.70 4.84 9.80
C SER A 88 1.11 4.97 11.25
N MET A 89 0.40 5.78 12.06
CA MET A 89 0.74 5.96 13.47
C MET A 89 0.60 4.64 14.26
N LEU A 90 -0.48 3.90 14.05
CA LEU A 90 -0.68 2.59 14.67
C LEU A 90 0.43 1.60 14.32
N ASN A 91 0.96 1.64 13.09
CA ASN A 91 2.10 0.79 12.70
C ASN A 91 3.36 1.05 13.55
N VAL A 92 3.64 2.31 13.90
CA VAL A 92 4.79 2.66 14.74
C VAL A 92 4.56 2.26 16.18
N PHE A 93 3.40 2.63 16.76
CA PHE A 93 3.08 2.31 18.15
C PHE A 93 3.02 0.79 18.39
N TRP A 94 2.34 0.05 17.52
CA TRP A 94 2.24 -1.40 17.64
C TRP A 94 3.53 -2.11 17.26
N GLY A 95 4.31 -1.60 16.31
CA GLY A 95 5.63 -2.15 16.00
C GLY A 95 6.55 -2.10 17.23
N ILE A 96 6.53 -0.99 17.98
CA ILE A 96 7.31 -0.83 19.22
C ILE A 96 6.79 -1.75 20.33
N ASP A 97 5.46 -1.92 20.46
CA ASP A 97 4.90 -2.84 21.47
C ASP A 97 5.11 -4.32 21.12
N GLU A 98 5.07 -4.72 19.84
CA GLU A 98 5.42 -6.08 19.37
C GLU A 98 6.90 -6.40 19.65
N LEU A 99 7.77 -5.39 19.56
CA LEU A 99 9.18 -5.50 19.93
C LEU A 99 9.39 -5.64 21.44
N ARG A 100 8.56 -4.97 22.25
CA ARG A 100 8.66 -4.97 23.72
C ARG A 100 8.07 -6.22 24.35
N ASN A 101 6.94 -6.69 23.82
CA ASN A 101 6.26 -7.90 24.24
C ASN A 101 6.64 -9.03 23.28
N VAL A 102 7.81 -9.63 23.52
CA VAL A 102 8.39 -10.74 22.74
C VAL A 102 7.32 -11.72 22.25
N TYR A 103 6.94 -11.59 20.97
CA TYR A 103 6.37 -12.64 20.13
C TYR A 103 5.22 -13.48 20.72
N GLN A 104 4.31 -12.88 21.49
CA GLN A 104 3.08 -13.55 21.94
C GLN A 104 1.87 -12.64 21.74
N GLY A 105 1.35 -12.57 20.52
CA GLY A 105 0.10 -11.85 20.26
C GLY A 105 -0.36 -12.00 18.81
N ASN A 106 -1.56 -12.54 18.63
CA ASN A 106 -2.20 -12.92 17.36
C ASN A 106 -2.56 -11.74 16.42
N PHE A 107 -1.94 -10.57 16.56
CA PHE A 107 -2.33 -9.34 15.86
C PHE A 107 -1.47 -9.02 14.61
N ARG A 108 -0.86 -10.05 14.03
CA ARG A 108 0.08 -9.89 12.90
C ARG A 108 -0.59 -9.71 11.53
N GLY A 109 -1.88 -10.04 11.41
CA GLY A 109 -2.57 -10.18 10.13
C GLY A 109 -3.47 -9.02 9.71
N ASP A 110 -3.89 -8.15 10.63
CA ASP A 110 -5.13 -7.39 10.42
C ASP A 110 -5.01 -6.30 9.34
N LEU A 111 -3.95 -5.48 9.39
CA LEU A 111 -3.73 -4.44 8.38
C LEU A 111 -3.49 -5.06 7.00
N VAL A 112 -2.69 -6.13 6.94
CA VAL A 112 -2.32 -6.78 5.68
C VAL A 112 -3.51 -7.54 5.08
N LEU A 113 -4.35 -8.15 5.91
CA LEU A 113 -5.60 -8.77 5.49
C LEU A 113 -6.56 -7.73 4.91
N VAL A 114 -6.73 -6.60 5.58
CA VAL A 114 -7.55 -5.48 5.07
C VAL A 114 -7.01 -4.99 3.73
N MET A 115 -5.68 -4.84 3.61
CA MET A 115 -5.04 -4.45 2.35
C MET A 115 -5.22 -5.53 1.27
N ALA A 116 -5.09 -6.82 1.58
CA ALA A 116 -5.28 -7.91 0.64
C ALA A 116 -6.71 -7.97 0.12
N VAL A 117 -7.70 -7.85 1.02
CA VAL A 117 -9.12 -7.77 0.68
C VAL A 117 -9.38 -6.54 -0.18
N TYR A 118 -8.78 -5.40 0.14
CA TYR A 118 -8.86 -4.20 -0.69
C TYR A 118 -8.29 -4.45 -2.09
N TYR A 119 -7.08 -5.00 -2.20
CA TYR A 119 -6.38 -5.21 -3.47
C TYR A 119 -7.15 -6.12 -4.43
N LEU A 120 -7.58 -7.28 -3.92
CA LEU A 120 -8.29 -8.27 -4.71
C LEU A 120 -9.73 -7.85 -4.96
N GLY A 121 -10.42 -7.38 -3.90
CA GLY A 121 -11.81 -6.94 -3.97
C GLY A 121 -12.00 -5.79 -4.95
N THR A 122 -11.21 -4.72 -4.83
CA THR A 122 -11.35 -3.56 -5.72
C THR A 122 -11.08 -3.92 -7.17
N ARG A 123 -10.04 -4.71 -7.48
CA ARG A 123 -9.79 -5.11 -8.88
C ARG A 123 -10.90 -5.97 -9.45
N LEU A 124 -11.29 -7.03 -8.73
CA LEU A 124 -12.28 -7.98 -9.22
C LEU A 124 -13.61 -7.25 -9.43
N SER A 125 -14.09 -6.51 -8.42
CA SER A 125 -15.35 -5.78 -8.52
C SER A 125 -15.32 -4.70 -9.60
N TYR A 126 -14.19 -4.02 -9.79
CA TYR A 126 -14.03 -3.02 -10.86
C TYR A 126 -14.07 -3.64 -12.27
N LYS A 127 -13.60 -4.88 -12.43
CA LYS A 127 -13.63 -5.61 -13.71
C LYS A 127 -15.02 -6.15 -14.04
N PHE A 128 -15.72 -6.70 -13.05
CA PHE A 128 -16.95 -7.47 -13.27
C PHE A 128 -18.25 -6.64 -13.19
N SER A 129 -18.26 -5.50 -12.49
CA SER A 129 -19.49 -4.72 -12.30
C SER A 129 -19.34 -3.26 -12.73
N PRO A 130 -20.05 -2.82 -13.80
CA PRO A 130 -20.10 -1.42 -14.20
C PRO A 130 -20.62 -0.50 -13.08
N LYS A 131 -21.56 -1.00 -12.26
CA LYS A 131 -22.11 -0.26 -11.11
C LYS A 131 -21.04 -0.02 -10.05
N VAL A 132 -20.26 -1.05 -9.70
CA VAL A 132 -19.18 -0.90 -8.72
C VAL A 132 -18.06 -0.02 -9.26
N LYS A 133 -17.73 -0.12 -10.55
CA LYS A 133 -16.81 0.81 -11.20
C LYS A 133 -17.25 2.27 -11.02
N CYS A 134 -18.51 2.58 -11.33
CA CYS A 134 -19.06 3.93 -11.14
C CYS A 134 -18.99 4.38 -9.67
N LEU A 135 -19.28 3.47 -8.74
CA LEU A 135 -19.19 3.73 -7.30
C LEU A 135 -17.75 4.04 -6.85
N LEU A 136 -16.79 3.20 -7.24
CA LEU A 136 -15.37 3.37 -6.91
C LEU A 136 -14.81 4.67 -7.51
N ASP A 137 -15.18 4.99 -8.75
CA ASP A 137 -14.76 6.22 -9.41
C ASP A 137 -15.41 7.46 -8.76
N LYS A 138 -16.68 7.37 -8.33
CA LYS A 138 -17.39 8.44 -7.60
C LYS A 138 -16.75 8.76 -6.27
N PHE A 139 -16.28 7.74 -5.54
CA PHE A 139 -15.60 7.89 -4.26
C PHE A 139 -14.08 8.02 -4.38
N GLY A 140 -13.52 8.00 -5.60
CA GLY A 140 -12.09 8.17 -5.81
C GLY A 140 -11.23 7.07 -5.21
N PHE A 141 -11.70 5.82 -5.21
CA PHE A 141 -10.89 4.69 -4.77
C PHE A 141 -9.85 4.32 -5.85
N PRO A 142 -8.55 4.28 -5.50
CA PRO A 142 -7.51 3.84 -6.42
C PRO A 142 -7.63 2.35 -6.73
N VAL A 143 -7.65 2.01 -8.01
CA VAL A 143 -7.76 0.61 -8.44
C VAL A 143 -6.38 0.06 -8.82
N PRO A 144 -5.97 -1.11 -8.31
CA PRO A 144 -4.67 -1.68 -8.64
C PRO A 144 -4.59 -2.16 -10.09
N LYS A 145 -3.38 -2.08 -10.65
CA LYS A 145 -3.04 -2.68 -11.93
C LYS A 145 -2.80 -4.18 -11.77
N THR A 146 -2.95 -4.94 -12.85
CA THR A 146 -2.66 -6.39 -12.86
C THR A 146 -1.26 -6.70 -12.34
N PHE A 147 -0.24 -5.94 -12.77
CA PHE A 147 1.14 -6.16 -12.33
C PHE A 147 1.34 -5.93 -10.82
N GLN A 148 0.68 -4.91 -10.25
CA GLN A 148 0.71 -4.66 -8.80
C GLN A 148 0.12 -5.82 -8.00
N ILE A 149 -0.97 -6.42 -8.51
CA ILE A 149 -1.61 -7.57 -7.87
C ILE A 149 -0.71 -8.80 -7.95
N ILE A 150 -0.03 -9.02 -9.07
CA ILE A 150 0.92 -10.12 -9.21
C ILE A 150 2.06 -9.97 -8.20
N LEU A 151 2.68 -8.78 -8.12
CA LEU A 151 3.75 -8.52 -7.16
C LEU A 151 3.26 -8.66 -5.71
N PHE A 152 2.07 -8.15 -5.40
CA PHE A 152 1.45 -8.33 -4.09
C PHE A 152 1.24 -9.81 -3.78
N GLY A 153 0.71 -10.59 -4.72
CA GLY A 153 0.51 -12.03 -4.58
C GLY A 153 1.80 -12.82 -4.38
N ILE A 154 2.88 -12.46 -5.08
CA ILE A 154 4.22 -13.03 -4.84
C ILE A 154 4.69 -12.67 -3.44
N SER A 155 4.55 -11.41 -3.01
CA SER A 155 4.95 -10.99 -1.67
C SER A 155 4.14 -11.64 -0.55
N ALA A 156 2.89 -12.04 -0.83
CA ALA A 156 2.04 -12.77 0.10
C ALA A 156 2.53 -14.20 0.38
N LEU A 157 3.54 -14.68 -0.36
CA LEU A 157 4.24 -15.93 -0.06
C LEU A 157 5.35 -15.74 0.98
N LEU A 158 5.87 -14.53 1.18
CA LEU A 158 6.96 -14.26 2.15
C LEU A 158 6.65 -14.79 3.57
N PRO A 159 5.42 -14.71 4.10
CA PRO A 159 5.06 -15.32 5.38
C PRO A 159 5.32 -16.82 5.53
N LEU A 160 5.56 -17.56 4.44
CA LEU A 160 5.97 -18.97 4.49
C LEU A 160 7.36 -19.17 5.11
N TRP A 161 8.14 -18.10 5.24
CA TRP A 161 9.43 -18.07 5.92
C TRP A 161 9.31 -17.44 7.31
N GLY A 162 10.13 -17.88 8.27
CA GLY A 162 9.97 -17.58 9.69
C GLY A 162 9.87 -16.09 10.07
N ASN A 163 10.52 -15.20 9.31
CA ASN A 163 10.45 -13.74 9.51
C ASN A 163 9.81 -12.98 8.34
N GLY A 164 9.23 -13.68 7.36
CA GLY A 164 8.75 -13.04 6.14
C GLY A 164 7.46 -12.25 6.31
N TRP A 165 6.78 -12.36 7.46
CA TRP A 165 5.64 -11.49 7.81
C TRP A 165 6.00 -10.00 7.82
N GLU A 166 7.16 -9.65 8.38
CA GLU A 166 7.60 -8.25 8.47
C GLU A 166 8.00 -7.71 7.09
N MET A 167 8.63 -8.55 6.26
CA MET A 167 8.89 -8.23 4.86
C MET A 167 7.61 -8.04 4.07
N PHE A 168 6.59 -8.87 4.34
CA PHE A 168 5.30 -8.77 3.68
C PHE A 168 4.57 -7.49 4.07
N LYS A 169 4.54 -7.11 5.37
CA LYS A 169 3.98 -5.83 5.83
C LYS A 169 4.65 -4.64 5.12
N PHE A 170 5.98 -4.66 5.04
CA PHE A 170 6.75 -3.66 4.30
C PHE A 170 6.36 -3.61 2.82
N SER A 171 6.42 -4.75 2.12
CA SER A 171 6.16 -4.80 0.68
C SER A 171 4.72 -4.43 0.34
N ALA A 172 3.75 -4.93 1.11
CA ALA A 172 2.33 -4.60 0.97
C ALA A 172 2.10 -3.10 1.07
N SER A 173 2.70 -2.44 2.07
CA SER A 173 2.55 -1.00 2.30
C SER A 173 3.14 -0.17 1.15
N TRP A 174 4.31 -0.57 0.65
CA TRP A 174 4.93 0.10 -0.50
C TRP A 174 4.19 -0.13 -1.81
N PHE A 175 3.67 -1.32 -2.06
CA PHE A 175 2.81 -1.57 -3.21
C PHE A 175 1.54 -0.73 -3.12
N LEU A 176 0.95 -0.61 -1.93
CA LEU A 176 -0.23 0.23 -1.71
C LEU A 176 0.06 1.70 -2.00
N PHE A 177 1.22 2.19 -1.57
CA PHE A 177 1.68 3.52 -1.93
C PHE A 177 1.79 3.69 -3.44
N LEU A 178 2.43 2.76 -4.16
CA LEU A 178 2.56 2.84 -5.62
C LEU A 178 1.22 2.74 -6.34
N MET A 179 0.29 1.94 -5.83
CA MET A 179 -1.08 1.85 -6.31
C MET A 179 -1.82 3.17 -6.11
N THR A 180 -1.69 3.77 -4.93
CA THR A 180 -2.27 5.09 -4.63
C THR A 180 -1.65 6.14 -5.54
N TRP A 181 -0.32 6.14 -5.72
CA TRP A 181 0.40 7.09 -6.57
C TRP A 181 0.03 6.97 -8.05
N ASN A 182 -0.01 5.76 -8.60
CA ASN A 182 -0.28 5.50 -10.01
C ASN A 182 -1.32 4.39 -10.23
N PRO A 183 -2.60 4.64 -9.90
CA PRO A 183 -3.64 3.64 -10.01
C PRO A 183 -4.02 3.38 -11.47
N LEU A 184 -4.75 2.30 -11.72
CA LEU A 184 -5.33 2.00 -13.03
C LEU A 184 -6.24 3.14 -13.51
N ASN A 185 -7.10 3.65 -12.63
CA ASN A 185 -8.02 4.77 -12.89
C ASN A 185 -7.34 6.13 -12.69
N ARG A 186 -6.02 6.25 -12.93
CA ARG A 186 -5.24 7.51 -12.79
C ARG A 186 -5.83 8.74 -13.45
N LYS A 187 -6.62 8.56 -14.52
CA LYS A 187 -7.27 9.68 -15.23
C LYS A 187 -8.17 10.47 -14.29
N LEU A 188 -8.84 9.79 -13.34
CA LEU A 188 -9.71 10.46 -12.37
C LEU A 188 -8.94 11.45 -11.49
N PHE A 189 -7.69 11.12 -11.19
CA PHE A 189 -6.80 11.87 -10.33
C PHE A 189 -5.92 12.89 -11.09
N SER A 190 -6.20 13.14 -12.37
CA SER A 190 -5.42 14.05 -13.21
C SER A 190 -6.29 15.18 -13.76
N ARG A 191 -5.80 16.42 -13.63
CA ARG A 191 -6.44 17.63 -14.20
C ARG A 191 -6.55 17.56 -15.73
N ALA A 192 -5.57 16.97 -16.41
CA ALA A 192 -5.56 16.84 -17.87
C ALA A 192 -6.72 16.00 -18.43
N SER A 193 -7.47 15.28 -17.58
CA SER A 193 -8.67 14.57 -17.99
C SER A 193 -9.93 15.45 -18.03
N LEU A 194 -9.88 16.64 -17.43
CA LEU A 194 -11.02 17.53 -17.19
C LEU A 194 -11.04 18.72 -18.15
N GLU A 195 -9.92 19.05 -18.79
CA GLU A 195 -9.79 20.12 -19.80
C GLU A 195 -10.23 19.68 -21.21
N ARG A 196 -11.29 18.89 -21.32
CA ARG A 196 -11.84 18.46 -22.63
C ARG A 196 -13.20 19.07 -22.89
#